data_AF-A1AMS2-F1
#
_entry.id   AF-A1AMS2-F1
#
_cell.length_a   1.000
_cell.length_b   1.000
_cell.length_c   1.000
_cell.angle_alpha   90.00
_cell.angle_beta   90.00
_cell.angle_gamma   90.00
#
_symmetry.space_group_name_H-M   'P 1'
#
loop_
_entity.id
_entity.type
_entity.pdbx_description
1 polymer ?
#
loop_
_entity_poly.entity_id
_entity_poly.type
_entity_poly.pdbx_seq_one_letter_code
_entity_poly.pdbx_strand_id
1 'polypeptide(L)' 'MLVQDDVMAKTQDKTTSGKSPYISPAELAVRWDCARSSVDRIARRERFTRICLGEGRNGMVRYDREEVYAYEASCRIVMQ' A
#
# COMPACT_ATOMS: atom_id res chain seq x y z
N MET A 1 2.33 21.23 -36.06
CA MET A 1 2.21 21.46 -34.60
C MET A 1 2.46 20.11 -33.93
N LEU A 2 3.72 19.78 -33.67
CA LEU A 2 4.19 18.62 -32.89
C LEU A 2 4.18 19.07 -31.41
N VAL A 3 3.74 18.34 -30.40
CA VAL A 3 3.98 16.94 -30.00
C VAL A 3 2.91 16.49 -28.99
N GLN A 4 2.54 15.22 -29.03
CA GLN A 4 2.00 14.46 -27.88
C GLN A 4 3.10 14.27 -26.83
N ASP A 5 2.80 14.35 -25.54
CA ASP A 5 3.55 13.60 -24.52
C ASP A 5 2.68 13.33 -23.26
N ASP A 6 2.32 12.05 -23.12
CA ASP A 6 1.87 11.38 -21.91
C ASP A 6 2.86 11.54 -20.74
N VAL A 7 2.37 11.87 -19.53
CA VAL A 7 3.12 11.58 -18.29
C VAL A 7 2.19 10.98 -17.24
N MET A 8 1.90 9.68 -17.39
CA MET A 8 1.56 8.82 -16.26
C MET A 8 2.82 8.68 -15.40
N ALA A 9 2.81 9.27 -14.21
CA ALA A 9 3.87 9.08 -13.23
C ALA A 9 3.88 7.62 -12.71
N LYS A 10 4.49 6.73 -13.50
CA LYS A 10 4.87 5.37 -13.09
C LYS A 10 6.31 5.41 -12.59
N THR A 11 6.48 5.61 -11.29
CA THR A 11 7.75 5.22 -10.64
C THR A 11 7.68 3.72 -10.38
N GLN A 12 7.99 2.94 -11.42
CA GLN A 12 8.36 1.53 -11.28
C GLN A 12 9.80 1.48 -10.81
N ASP A 13 10.02 1.13 -9.54
CA ASP A 13 11.34 0.76 -9.07
C ASP A 13 11.62 -0.70 -9.43
N LYS A 14 12.68 -0.89 -10.21
CA LYS A 14 13.10 -2.15 -10.82
C LYS A 14 14.31 -2.64 -10.05
N THR A 15 14.16 -3.70 -9.24
CA THR A 15 15.19 -4.73 -8.99
C THR A 15 14.63 -5.87 -8.14
N THR A 16 14.77 -7.08 -8.66
CA THR A 16 14.41 -8.36 -8.03
C THR A 16 15.46 -8.79 -7.01
N SER A 17 15.09 -8.93 -5.73
CA SER A 17 15.36 -10.09 -4.85
C SER A 17 14.98 -9.70 -3.41
N GLY A 18 13.86 -10.24 -2.92
CA GLY A 18 13.30 -9.86 -1.61
C GLY A 18 12.25 -8.76 -1.72
N LYS A 19 10.99 -9.15 -1.60
CA LYS A 19 9.86 -8.23 -1.36
C LYS A 19 10.20 -7.37 -0.13
N SER A 20 10.19 -6.03 -0.24
CA SER A 20 10.38 -5.12 0.90
C SER A 20 9.51 -5.56 2.09
N PRO A 21 9.99 -5.50 3.35
CA PRO A 21 9.18 -5.85 4.52
C PRO A 21 7.99 -4.89 4.73
N TYR A 22 7.93 -3.80 3.97
CA TYR A 22 6.90 -2.78 4.11
C TYR A 22 6.03 -2.66 2.87
N ILE A 23 4.79 -2.24 3.06
CA ILE A 23 3.81 -2.04 1.99
C ILE A 23 3.20 -0.64 2.07
N SER A 24 2.95 -0.01 0.92
CA SER A 24 2.37 1.33 0.88
C SER A 24 0.84 1.29 0.92
N PRO A 25 0.17 2.33 1.44
CA PRO A 25 -1.29 2.44 1.38
C PRO A 25 -1.84 2.43 -0.05
N ALA A 26 -1.08 2.94 -1.02
CA ALA A 26 -1.47 2.93 -2.42
C ALA A 26 -1.44 1.51 -3.02
N GLU A 27 -0.44 0.71 -2.65
CA GLU A 27 -0.36 -0.70 -3.06
C GLU A 27 -1.53 -1.52 -2.49
N LEU A 28 -1.88 -1.31 -1.21
CA LEU A 28 -3.04 -1.95 -0.58
C LEU A 28 -4.37 -1.52 -1.19
N ALA A 29 -4.51 -0.23 -1.51
CA ALA A 29 -5.71 0.31 -2.14
C ALA A 29 -6.01 -0.40 -3.47
N VAL A 30 -4.98 -0.61 -4.29
CA VAL A 30 -5.10 -1.38 -5.54
C VAL A 30 -5.38 -2.85 -5.26
N ARG A 31 -4.69 -3.46 -4.29
CA ARG A 31 -4.84 -4.89 -3.98
C ARG A 31 -6.24 -5.24 -3.45
N TRP A 32 -6.79 -4.40 -2.57
CA TRP A 32 -8.09 -4.61 -1.94
C TRP A 32 -9.25 -3.97 -2.70
N ASP A 33 -8.97 -3.34 -3.84
CA ASP A 33 -9.92 -2.59 -4.66
C ASP A 33 -10.74 -1.58 -3.82
N CYS A 34 -10.03 -0.74 -3.07
CA CYS A 34 -10.68 0.23 -2.19
C CYS A 34 -9.92 1.56 -2.14
N ALA A 35 -10.58 2.61 -1.65
CA ALA A 35 -9.94 3.91 -1.48
C ALA A 35 -8.81 3.85 -0.42
N ARG A 36 -7.75 4.66 -0.61
CA ARG A 36 -6.66 4.80 0.37
C ARG A 36 -7.13 5.17 1.78
N SER A 37 -8.21 5.94 1.91
CA SER A 37 -8.82 6.27 3.20
C SER A 37 -9.45 5.05 3.89
N SER A 38 -9.94 4.08 3.11
CA SER A 38 -10.40 2.79 3.65
C SER A 38 -9.25 1.94 4.15
N VAL A 39 -8.13 1.91 3.42
CA VAL A 39 -6.90 1.27 3.90
C VAL A 39 -6.47 1.86 5.24
N ASP A 40 -6.40 3.19 5.37
CA ASP A 40 -5.97 3.82 6.63
C ASP A 40 -6.96 3.56 7.78
N ARG A 41 -8.28 3.50 7.49
CA ARG A 41 -9.30 3.13 8.48
C ARG A 41 -9.11 1.68 8.98
N ILE A 42 -8.89 0.75 8.06
CA ILE A 42 -8.60 -0.66 8.39
C ILE A 42 -7.31 -0.74 9.20
N ALA A 43 -6.23 -0.12 8.74
CA ALA A 43 -4.94 -0.14 9.42
C ALA A 43 -5.02 0.41 10.86
N ARG A 44 -5.80 1.48 11.10
CA ARG A 44 -6.03 2.00 12.46
C ARG A 44 -6.87 1.04 13.31
N ARG A 45 -7.92 0.45 12.74
CA ARG A 45 -8.83 -0.48 13.43
C ARG A 45 -8.10 -1.75 13.85
N GLU A 46 -7.33 -2.32 12.93
CA GLU A 46 -6.56 -3.57 13.11
C GLU A 46 -5.18 -3.31 13.71
N ARG A 47 -4.85 -2.05 14.01
CA ARG A 47 -3.63 -1.59 14.68
C ARG A 47 -2.33 -2.00 13.99
N PHE A 48 -2.30 -1.93 12.65
CA PHE A 48 -1.05 -2.15 11.92
C PHE A 48 0.03 -1.16 12.33
N THR A 49 1.26 -1.65 12.37
CA THR A 49 2.47 -0.87 12.58
C THR A 49 2.64 0.12 11.44
N ARG A 50 2.69 1.41 11.76
CA ARG A 50 2.82 2.52 10.81
C ARG A 50 4.22 3.09 10.88
N ILE A 51 4.93 3.02 9.77
CA ILE A 51 6.25 3.63 9.62
C ILE A 51 6.05 4.93 8.85
N CYS A 52 6.19 6.04 9.57
CA CYS A 52 6.11 7.38 9.03
C CYS A 52 7.50 7.84 8.59
N LEU A 53 7.70 8.01 7.30
CA LEU A 53 8.95 8.47 6.70
C LEU A 53 8.79 9.94 6.27
N GLY A 54 9.53 10.82 6.93
CA GLY A 54 9.43 12.26 6.73
C GLY A 54 8.31 12.92 7.54
N GLU A 55 8.26 14.25 7.49
CA GLU A 55 7.38 15.07 8.30
C GLU A 55 6.39 15.88 7.45
N GLY A 56 5.30 16.34 8.08
CA GLY A 56 4.31 17.23 7.46
C GLY A 56 3.51 16.59 6.31
N ARG A 57 3.05 17.45 5.38
CA ARG A 57 2.15 17.06 4.27
C ARG A 57 2.74 16.02 3.30
N ASN A 58 4.07 15.95 3.23
CA ASN A 58 4.80 15.06 2.33
C ASN A 58 5.31 13.79 3.02
N GLY A 59 4.98 13.59 4.31
CA GLY A 59 5.31 12.37 5.02
C GLY A 59 4.69 11.15 4.33
N MET A 60 5.48 10.10 4.15
CA MET A 60 5.04 8.85 3.56
C MET A 60 4.75 7.84 4.66
N VAL A 61 3.61 7.17 4.59
CA VAL A 61 3.27 6.06 5.49
C VAL A 61 3.54 4.74 4.79
N ARG A 62 4.15 3.80 5.52
CA ARG A 62 4.27 2.39 5.16
C ARG A 62 3.71 1.53 6.29
N TYR A 63 3.18 0.36 5.96
CA TYR A 63 2.71 -0.62 6.92
C TYR A 63 3.62 -1.84 6.91
N ASP A 64 3.70 -2.54 8.04
CA ASP A 64 4.36 -3.84 8.09
C ASP A 64 3.62 -4.86 7.21
N ARG A 65 4.37 -5.58 6.38
CA ARG A 65 3.80 -6.49 5.38
C ARG A 65 3.32 -7.81 5.99
N GLU A 66 3.95 -8.29 7.06
CA GLU A 66 3.56 -9.54 7.70
C GLU A 66 2.22 -9.39 8.41
N GLU A 67 2.01 -8.27 9.11
CA GLU A 67 0.73 -7.95 9.77
C GLU A 67 -0.42 -7.84 8.76
N VAL A 68 -0.18 -7.18 7.63
CA VAL A 68 -1.13 -7.06 6.52
C VAL A 68 -1.51 -8.44 5.99
N TYR A 69 -0.53 -9.32 5.75
CA TYR A 69 -0.81 -10.67 5.26
C TYR A 69 -1.54 -11.53 6.28
N ALA A 70 -1.26 -11.37 7.57
CA ALA A 70 -2.00 -12.03 8.64
C ALA A 70 -3.47 -11.61 8.65
N TYR A 71 -3.75 -10.31 8.46
CA TYR A 71 -5.11 -9.80 8.31
C TYR A 71 -5.81 -10.30 7.04
N GLU A 72 -5.13 -10.29 5.90
CA GLU A 72 -5.69 -10.84 4.65
C GLU A 72 -6.04 -12.32 4.79
N ALA A 73 -5.20 -13.09 5.49
CA ALA A 73 -5.45 -14.49 5.78
C ALA A 73 -6.65 -14.69 6.73
N SER A 74 -6.83 -13.83 7.74
CA SER A 74 -7.95 -13.92 8.67
C SER A 74 -9.29 -13.53 8.04
N CYS A 75 -9.28 -12.65 7.04
CA CYS A 75 -10.47 -12.24 6.30
C CYS A 75 -10.93 -13.26 5.25
N ARG A 76 -10.15 -14.33 5.01
CA ARG A 76 -10.51 -15.36 4.04
C ARG A 76 -11.67 -16.20 4.59
N ILE A 77 -12.88 -15.87 4.17
CA ILE A 77 -14.05 -16.72 4.38
C ILE A 77 -13.98 -17.86 3.35
N VAL A 78 -13.77 -19.09 3.83
CA VAL A 78 -13.89 -20.29 2.99
C VAL A 78 -15.37 -20.64 2.94
N MET A 79 -16.05 -20.37 1.82
CA MET A 79 -17.36 -20.96 1.59
C MET A 79 -17.14 -22.42 1.21
N GLN A 80 -17.60 -23.34 2.09
CA GLN A 80 -17.67 -24.77 1.83
C GLN A 80 -18.93 -25.12 1.05
#